data_AF-A0A662UGK4-F1
#
_entry.id   AF-A0A662UGK4-F1
#
_cell.length_a   1.000
_cell.length_b   1.000
_cell.length_c   1.000
_cell.angle_alpha   90.00
_cell.angle_beta   90.00
_cell.angle_gamma   90.00
#
_symmetry.space_group_name_H-M   'P 1'
#
loop_
_entity.id
_entity.type
_entity.pdbx_description
1 polymer ?
#
loop_
_entity_poly.entity_id
_entity_poly.type
_entity_poly.pdbx_seq_one_letter_code
_entity_poly.pdbx_strand_id
1 'polypeptide(L)'
;MRGVAIITSDRSVSLQRVANDIALTLKEGGVKNVRIILSANADPRLYKDIDMAITVMTFDPAWVIPYLFLARSLKVKGKISLFYTTIEGRVKRVHGDEWVYRDLSFIANSNYTKSKLEEVGAKVDAVIYHGINTAGIKAFNWKA
;
A
#
# COMPACT_ATOMS: atom_id res chain seq x y z
N MET A 1 14.06 -8.30 -11.83
CA MET A 1 12.70 -8.14 -11.30
C MET A 1 11.69 -8.35 -12.42
N ARG A 2 10.84 -9.36 -12.32
CA ARG A 2 9.83 -9.82 -13.31
C ARG A 2 8.58 -8.96 -13.33
N GLY A 3 8.16 -8.40 -12.20
CA GLY A 3 7.02 -7.49 -12.12
C GLY A 3 6.68 -7.03 -10.72
N VAL A 4 5.91 -5.95 -10.65
CA VAL A 4 5.38 -5.35 -9.42
C VAL A 4 3.85 -5.32 -9.48
N ALA A 5 3.20 -5.85 -8.45
CA ALA A 5 1.76 -5.69 -8.25
C ALA A 5 1.50 -4.57 -7.24
N ILE A 6 0.59 -3.66 -7.56
CA ILE A 6 0.09 -2.65 -6.64
C ILE A 6 -1.35 -3.02 -6.30
N ILE A 7 -1.62 -3.31 -5.03
CA ILE A 7 -2.93 -3.77 -4.58
C ILE A 7 -3.62 -2.62 -3.84
N THR A 8 -4.86 -2.31 -4.20
CA THR A 8 -5.67 -1.31 -3.50
C THR A 8 -7.16 -1.64 -3.61
N SER A 9 -8.00 -0.84 -2.97
CA SER A 9 -9.45 -0.99 -2.99
C SER A 9 -10.08 -0.42 -4.26
N ASP A 10 -11.05 -1.13 -4.83
CA ASP A 10 -11.93 -0.66 -5.91
C ASP A 10 -12.86 0.49 -5.47
N ARG A 11 -13.05 0.69 -4.16
CA ARG A 11 -13.95 1.73 -3.61
C ARG A 11 -13.25 3.04 -3.27
N SER A 12 -11.94 3.02 -3.05
CA SER A 12 -11.20 4.18 -2.50
C SER A 12 -10.46 4.94 -3.60
N VAL A 13 -11.15 5.90 -4.24
CA VAL A 13 -10.60 6.70 -5.35
C VAL A 13 -9.31 7.43 -4.97
N SER A 14 -9.23 7.96 -3.74
CA SER A 14 -8.01 8.60 -3.23
C SER A 14 -6.84 7.62 -3.24
N LEU A 15 -7.00 6.42 -2.70
CA LEU A 15 -5.94 5.39 -2.68
C LEU A 15 -5.60 4.87 -4.08
N GLN A 16 -6.58 4.77 -4.98
CA GLN A 16 -6.33 4.45 -6.38
C GLN A 16 -5.46 5.49 -7.06
N ARG A 17 -5.66 6.79 -6.77
CA ARG A 17 -4.78 7.84 -7.31
C ARG A 17 -3.32 7.62 -6.89
N VAL A 18 -3.11 7.30 -5.62
CA VAL A 18 -1.79 7.02 -5.04
C VAL A 18 -1.16 5.78 -5.68
N ALA A 19 -1.95 4.72 -5.83
CA ALA A 19 -1.53 3.50 -6.51
C ALA A 19 -1.10 3.79 -7.96
N ASN A 20 -1.82 4.66 -8.67
CA ASN A 20 -1.45 5.10 -10.02
C ASN A 20 -0.19 5.96 -10.04
N ASP A 21 -0.01 6.88 -9.08
CA ASP A 21 1.20 7.70 -8.98
C ASP A 21 2.43 6.81 -8.71
N ILE A 22 2.33 5.85 -7.79
CA ILE A 22 3.37 4.84 -7.56
C ILE A 22 3.64 4.03 -8.84
N ALA A 23 2.58 3.61 -9.55
CA ALA A 23 2.72 2.87 -10.80
C ALA A 23 3.49 3.67 -11.86
N LEU A 24 3.20 4.97 -11.97
CA LEU A 24 3.87 5.88 -12.88
C LEU A 24 5.35 6.00 -12.53
N THR A 25 5.68 6.28 -11.26
CA THR A 25 7.07 6.39 -10.80
C THR A 25 7.85 5.10 -11.04
N LEU A 26 7.26 3.93 -10.80
CA LEU A 26 7.90 2.64 -11.10
C LEU A 26 8.17 2.47 -12.59
N LYS A 27 7.21 2.83 -13.46
CA LYS A 27 7.36 2.75 -14.91
C LYS A 27 8.45 3.70 -15.43
N GLU A 28 8.46 4.94 -14.94
CA GLU A 28 9.50 5.93 -15.25
C GLU A 28 10.89 5.48 -14.77
N GLY A 29 10.94 4.76 -13.64
CA GLY A 29 12.14 4.09 -13.14
C GLY A 29 12.55 2.81 -13.89
N GLY A 30 11.87 2.47 -14.99
CA GLY A 30 12.22 1.34 -15.86
C GLY A 30 11.56 0.01 -15.53
N VAL A 31 10.61 -0.04 -14.58
CA VAL A 31 9.85 -1.26 -14.28
C VAL A 31 8.81 -1.50 -15.36
N LYS A 32 9.03 -2.53 -16.21
CA LYS A 32 8.19 -2.80 -17.37
C LYS A 32 6.83 -3.43 -17.05
N ASN A 33 6.76 -4.30 -16.05
CA ASN A 33 5.55 -5.06 -15.70
C ASN A 33 4.99 -4.58 -14.36
N VAL A 34 4.21 -3.49 -14.41
CA VAL A 34 3.50 -2.94 -13.24
C VAL A 34 2.00 -3.18 -13.43
N ARG A 35 1.36 -3.86 -12.48
CA ARG A 35 -0.07 -4.20 -12.51
C ARG A 35 -0.78 -3.60 -11.30
N ILE A 36 -1.95 -3.01 -11.51
CA ILE A 36 -2.82 -2.55 -10.43
C ILE A 36 -3.93 -3.59 -10.24
N ILE A 37 -4.12 -4.05 -9.01
CA ILE A 37 -5.15 -5.01 -8.61
C ILE A 37 -6.09 -4.31 -7.64
N LEU A 38 -7.36 -4.17 -8.03
CA LEU A 38 -8.37 -3.40 -7.29
C LEU A 38 -9.13 -4.24 -6.26
N SER A 39 -8.47 -5.23 -5.64
CA SER A 39 -9.07 -6.06 -4.59
C SER A 39 -8.00 -6.81 -3.80
N ALA A 40 -8.33 -7.26 -2.59
CA ALA A 40 -7.53 -8.19 -1.81
C ALA A 40 -7.60 -9.65 -2.34
N ASN A 41 -7.60 -9.82 -3.67
CA ASN A 41 -7.70 -11.14 -4.29
C ASN A 41 -6.39 -11.92 -4.10
N ALA A 42 -6.47 -13.09 -3.46
CA ALA A 42 -5.34 -13.95 -3.15
C ALA A 42 -5.08 -15.05 -4.20
N ASP A 43 -5.73 -15.00 -5.37
CA ASP A 43 -5.53 -15.96 -6.46
C ASP A 43 -4.05 -16.03 -6.86
N PRO A 44 -3.37 -17.18 -6.68
CA PRO A 44 -1.95 -17.33 -6.99
C PRO A 44 -1.59 -16.97 -8.43
N ARG A 45 -2.53 -17.12 -9.38
CA ARG A 45 -2.31 -16.80 -10.80
C ARG A 45 -2.00 -15.31 -11.01
N LEU A 46 -2.55 -14.43 -10.18
CA LEU A 46 -2.29 -12.99 -10.23
C LEU A 46 -0.84 -12.63 -9.87
N TYR A 47 -0.19 -13.47 -9.07
CA TYR A 47 1.12 -13.20 -8.48
C TYR A 47 2.24 -14.11 -8.99
N LYS A 48 1.95 -14.99 -9.97
CA LYS A 48 2.92 -15.95 -10.52
C LYS A 48 4.18 -15.25 -11.06
N ASP A 49 3.99 -14.18 -11.82
CA ASP A 49 5.07 -13.43 -12.50
C ASP A 49 5.46 -12.14 -11.78
N ILE A 50 5.04 -11.99 -10.52
CA ILE A 50 5.29 -10.82 -9.68
C ILE A 50 6.35 -11.17 -8.66
N ASP A 51 7.39 -10.34 -8.53
CA ASP A 51 8.43 -10.52 -7.50
C ASP A 51 8.14 -9.67 -6.25
N MET A 52 7.47 -8.53 -6.45
CA MET A 52 7.17 -7.55 -5.41
C MET A 52 5.70 -7.14 -5.45
N ALA A 53 5.08 -7.03 -4.29
CA ALA A 53 3.74 -6.51 -4.10
C ALA A 53 3.76 -5.29 -3.17
N ILE A 54 3.08 -4.22 -3.57
CA ILE A 54 2.89 -3.01 -2.78
C ILE A 54 1.39 -2.87 -2.51
N THR A 55 0.99 -3.11 -1.26
CA THR A 55 -0.39 -2.87 -0.85
C THR A 55 -0.55 -1.42 -0.43
N VAL A 56 -1.52 -0.72 -1.01
CA VAL A 56 -1.86 0.68 -0.74
C VAL A 56 -3.25 0.72 -0.13
N MET A 57 -3.32 0.86 1.20
CA MET A 57 -4.61 0.81 1.91
C MET A 57 -4.61 1.70 3.16
N THR A 58 -5.76 2.26 3.53
CA THR A 58 -5.96 2.85 4.86
C THR A 58 -5.84 1.77 5.94
N PHE A 59 -5.18 2.10 7.06
CA PHE A 59 -5.14 1.20 8.21
C PHE A 59 -6.38 1.43 9.07
N ASP A 60 -7.46 0.77 8.68
CA ASP A 60 -8.69 0.63 9.46
C ASP A 60 -9.02 -0.86 9.61
N PRO A 61 -8.90 -1.43 10.83
CA PRO A 61 -9.18 -2.84 11.09
C PRO A 61 -10.56 -3.32 10.57
N ALA A 62 -11.54 -2.44 10.39
CA ALA A 62 -12.85 -2.83 9.87
C ALA A 62 -12.79 -3.36 8.42
N TRP A 63 -11.82 -2.93 7.60
CA TRP A 63 -11.78 -3.25 6.17
C TRP A 63 -10.40 -3.67 5.65
N VAL A 64 -9.33 -3.38 6.39
CA VAL A 64 -7.94 -3.61 5.93
C VAL A 64 -7.50 -5.07 6.09
N ILE A 65 -8.19 -5.88 6.93
CA ILE A 65 -7.79 -7.25 7.26
C ILE A 65 -7.53 -8.15 6.04
N PRO A 66 -8.39 -8.19 5.00
CA PRO A 66 -8.11 -8.99 3.79
C PRO A 66 -6.81 -8.58 3.09
N TYR A 67 -6.50 -7.28 3.07
CA TYR A 67 -5.29 -6.74 2.47
C TYR A 67 -4.03 -7.07 3.30
N LEU A 68 -4.14 -7.01 4.63
CA LEU A 68 -3.08 -7.43 5.54
C LEU A 68 -2.80 -8.94 5.39
N PHE A 69 -3.85 -9.74 5.27
CA PHE A 69 -3.72 -11.19 5.10
C PHE A 69 -3.03 -11.52 3.78
N LEU A 70 -3.41 -10.83 2.70
CA LEU A 70 -2.76 -10.95 1.41
C LEU A 70 -1.27 -10.59 1.48
N ALA A 71 -0.93 -9.44 2.09
CA ALA A 71 0.46 -9.02 2.25
C ALA A 71 1.29 -10.06 3.02
N ARG A 72 0.74 -10.58 4.13
CA ARG A 72 1.35 -11.67 4.91
C ARG A 72 1.53 -12.93 4.07
N SER A 73 0.50 -13.34 3.34
CA SER A 73 0.52 -14.54 2.49
C SER A 73 1.60 -14.45 1.41
N LEU A 74 1.72 -13.30 0.74
CA LEU A 74 2.76 -13.06 -0.26
C LEU A 74 4.15 -13.07 0.36
N LYS A 75 4.33 -12.47 1.55
CA LYS A 75 5.58 -12.50 2.31
C LYS A 75 5.99 -13.93 2.68
N VAL A 76 5.08 -14.74 3.21
CA VAL A 76 5.33 -16.16 3.54
C VAL A 76 5.70 -16.99 2.30
N LYS A 77 5.15 -16.64 1.13
CA LYS A 77 5.52 -17.26 -0.16
C LYS A 77 6.84 -16.73 -0.76
N GLY A 78 7.61 -15.96 0.01
CA GLY A 78 8.93 -15.45 -0.41
C GLY A 78 8.89 -14.27 -1.37
N LYS A 79 7.73 -13.62 -1.57
CA LYS A 79 7.63 -12.37 -2.33
C LYS A 79 8.05 -11.19 -1.46
N ILE A 80 8.59 -10.14 -2.08
CA ILE A 80 8.76 -8.87 -1.39
C ILE A 80 7.36 -8.26 -1.23
N SER A 81 6.89 -8.09 0.01
CA SER A 81 5.58 -7.50 0.28
C SER A 81 5.73 -6.26 1.14
N LEU A 82 5.39 -5.11 0.54
CA LEU A 82 5.39 -3.80 1.18
C LEU A 82 3.96 -3.36 1.45
N PHE A 83 3.74 -2.68 2.57
CA PHE A 83 2.42 -2.17 2.94
C PHE A 83 2.47 -0.66 3.18
N TYR A 84 2.05 0.11 2.18
CA TYR A 84 1.93 1.56 2.25
C TYR A 84 0.57 1.95 2.81
N THR A 85 0.56 2.77 3.87
CA THR A 85 -0.67 3.05 4.60
C THR A 85 -0.80 4.47 5.11
N THR A 86 -2.06 4.83 5.38
CA THR A 86 -2.48 6.07 6.04
C THR A 86 -3.46 5.71 7.15
N ILE A 87 -3.47 6.50 8.23
CA ILE A 87 -4.44 6.37 9.31
C ILE A 87 -5.30 7.62 9.39
N GLU A 88 -6.60 7.42 9.53
CA GLU A 88 -7.52 8.45 10.01
C GLU A 88 -7.93 8.09 11.44
N GLY A 89 -7.66 8.98 12.40
CA GLY A 89 -8.03 8.77 13.80
C GLY A 89 -7.10 7.83 14.57
N ARG A 90 -7.68 7.02 15.46
CA ARG A 90 -6.94 6.16 16.40
C ARG A 90 -7.23 4.70 16.13
N VAL A 91 -6.17 3.90 15.95
CA VAL A 91 -6.27 2.45 15.82
C VAL A 91 -6.64 1.87 17.19
N LYS A 92 -7.65 0.99 17.21
CA LYS A 92 -7.98 0.17 18.37
C LYS A 92 -7.55 -1.26 18.08
N ARG A 93 -6.83 -1.85 19.03
CA ARG A 93 -6.52 -3.29 19.01
C ARG A 93 -7.81 -4.09 19.16
N VAL A 94 -7.92 -5.18 18.42
CA VAL A 94 -9.03 -6.12 18.47
C VAL A 94 -8.49 -7.53 18.67
N HIS A 95 -9.29 -8.42 19.28
CA HIS A 95 -8.86 -9.80 19.49
C HIS A 95 -8.56 -10.49 18.15
N GLY A 96 -7.43 -11.20 18.06
CA GLY A 96 -7.02 -11.91 16.83
C GLY A 96 -6.18 -11.07 15.85
N ASP A 97 -5.86 -9.81 16.19
CA ASP A 97 -5.03 -8.94 15.36
C ASP A 97 -3.52 -9.09 15.60
N GLU A 98 -3.09 -9.94 16.53
CA GLU A 98 -1.71 -9.99 17.04
C GLU A 98 -0.70 -10.28 15.93
N TRP A 99 -1.10 -11.08 14.94
CA TRP A 99 -0.28 -11.41 13.77
C TRP A 99 0.02 -10.19 12.90
N VAL A 100 -0.85 -9.17 12.87
CA VAL A 100 -0.65 -7.94 12.09
C VAL A 100 0.60 -7.23 12.60
N TYR A 101 0.72 -7.10 13.92
CA TYR A 101 1.80 -6.37 14.57
C TYR A 101 3.08 -7.18 14.69
N ARG A 102 2.96 -8.51 14.76
CA ARG A 102 4.10 -9.44 14.82
C ARG A 102 4.74 -9.70 13.45
N ASP A 103 3.92 -9.93 12.42
CA ASP A 103 4.39 -10.50 11.15
C ASP A 103 4.57 -9.44 10.05
N LEU A 104 3.90 -8.29 10.15
CA LEU A 104 3.93 -7.21 9.16
C LEU A 104 4.69 -5.97 9.65
N SER A 105 5.07 -5.16 8.68
CA SER A 105 5.65 -3.85 8.87
C SER A 105 5.13 -2.90 7.79
N PHE A 106 5.13 -1.60 8.09
CA PHE A 106 4.38 -0.62 7.33
C PHE A 106 5.27 0.53 6.85
N ILE A 107 4.91 1.08 5.70
CA ILE A 107 5.40 2.35 5.20
C ILE A 107 4.31 3.38 5.47
N ALA A 108 4.57 4.31 6.38
CA ALA A 108 3.63 5.33 6.75
C ALA A 108 3.65 6.50 5.76
N ASN A 109 2.49 7.04 5.42
CA ASN A 109 2.40 8.22 4.56
C ASN A 109 2.78 9.55 5.24
N SER A 110 3.01 9.56 6.56
CA SER A 110 3.34 10.74 7.34
C SER A 110 3.89 10.36 8.71
N ASN A 111 4.52 11.31 9.40
CA ASN A 111 4.92 11.13 10.81
C ASN A 111 3.72 10.93 11.74
N TYR A 112 2.55 11.48 11.40
CA TYR A 112 1.31 11.23 12.15
C TYR A 112 0.90 9.76 12.07
N THR A 113 0.80 9.22 10.85
CA THR A 113 0.47 7.80 10.65
C THR A 113 1.49 6.88 11.31
N LYS A 114 2.78 7.20 11.23
CA LYS A 114 3.83 6.47 11.94
C LYS A 114 3.56 6.45 13.44
N SER A 115 3.36 7.61 14.05
CA SER A 115 3.07 7.73 15.49
C SER A 115 1.84 6.90 15.90
N LYS A 116 0.77 6.92 15.09
CA LYS A 116 -0.44 6.12 15.37
C LYS A 116 -0.26 4.61 15.23
N LEU A 117 0.56 4.16 14.30
CA LEU A 117 0.93 2.75 14.18
C LEU A 117 1.79 2.29 15.36
N GLU A 118 2.79 3.09 15.72
CA GLU A 118 3.71 2.78 16.83
C GLU A 118 2.99 2.79 18.19
N GLU A 119 2.00 3.68 18.40
CA GLU A 119 1.13 3.71 19.59
C GLU A 119 0.45 2.35 19.88
N VAL A 120 0.18 1.56 18.84
CA VAL A 120 -0.47 0.24 18.95
C VAL A 120 0.49 -0.93 18.73
N GLY A 121 1.80 -0.67 18.70
CA GLY A 121 2.85 -1.66 18.60
C GLY A 121 3.12 -2.17 17.17
N ALA A 122 2.70 -1.46 16.13
CA ALA A 122 3.04 -1.83 14.75
C ALA A 122 4.45 -1.38 14.39
N LYS A 123 5.16 -2.20 13.62
CA LYS A 123 6.48 -1.86 13.10
C LYS A 123 6.35 -0.95 11.88
N VAL A 124 7.07 0.18 11.87
CA VAL A 124 7.14 1.10 10.74
C VAL A 124 8.55 1.08 10.15
N ASP A 125 8.69 0.67 8.89
CA ASP A 125 9.99 0.58 8.22
C ASP A 125 10.45 1.94 7.66
N ALA A 126 9.51 2.77 7.19
CA ALA A 126 9.80 4.06 6.59
C ALA A 126 8.60 5.02 6.66
N VAL A 127 8.90 6.32 6.51
CA VAL A 127 7.90 7.37 6.27
C VAL A 127 8.10 7.91 4.86
N ILE A 128 7.11 7.72 3.98
CA ILE A 128 7.13 8.20 2.60
C ILE A 128 5.86 9.02 2.35
N TYR A 129 6.03 10.34 2.25
CA TYR A 129 4.91 11.26 2.03
C TYR A 129 4.19 10.99 0.71
N HIS A 130 2.89 11.27 0.69
CA HIS A 130 2.14 11.30 -0.56
C HIS A 130 2.74 12.34 -1.50
N GLY A 131 3.14 11.89 -2.68
CA GLY A 131 3.60 12.77 -3.76
C GLY A 131 2.43 13.46 -4.45
N ILE A 132 2.78 14.46 -5.25
CA ILE A 132 1.87 15.09 -6.21
C ILE A 132 2.48 14.94 -7.60
N ASN A 133 1.62 14.76 -8.62
CA ASN A 133 2.07 14.80 -10.00
C ASN A 133 2.39 16.26 -10.38
N THR A 134 3.67 16.63 -10.26
CA THR A 134 4.13 17.99 -10.56
C THR A 134 3.98 18.36 -12.04
N ALA A 135 4.03 17.39 -12.95
CA ALA A 135 3.84 17.65 -14.38
C ALA A 135 2.40 18.07 -14.66
N GLY A 136 1.42 17.39 -14.06
CA GLY A 136 0.01 17.76 -14.15
C GLY A 136 -0.28 19.16 -13.59
N ILE A 137 0.37 19.53 -12.48
CA ILE A 137 0.23 20.88 -11.91
C ILE A 137 0.82 21.94 -12.82
N LYS A 138 2.00 21.70 -13.40
CA LYS A 138 2.65 22.65 -14.33
C LYS A 138 1.88 22.81 -15.65
N ALA A 139 1.23 21.75 -16.11
CA ALA A 139 0.41 21.77 -17.33
C ALA A 139 -0.96 22.46 -17.12
N PHE A 140 -1.38 22.64 -15.86
CA PHE A 140 -2.64 23.29 -15.55
C PHE A 140 -2.55 24.79 -15.79
N ASN A 141 -3.34 25.29 -16.75
CA ASN A 141 -3.50 26.72 -16.98
C ASN A 141 -4.93 27.12 -16.60
N TRP A 142 -5.06 27.88 -15.52
CA TRP A 142 -6.36 28.39 -15.07
C TRP A 142 -6.82 29.50 -16.02
N LYS A 143 -7.89 29.25 -16.78
CA LYS A 143 -8.61 30.30 -17.48
C LYS A 143 -9.66 30.85 -16.52
N ALA A 144 -9.36 31.99 -15.89
CA ALA A 144 -10.32 32.81 -15.18
C ALA A 144 -11.20 33.57 -16.19
#